data_AF-A0A8J5RUV6-F1
#
_entry.id   AF-A0A8J5RUV6-F1
#
_cell.length_a   1.000
_cell.length_b   1.000
_cell.length_c   1.000
_cell.angle_alpha   90.00
_cell.angle_beta   90.00
_cell.angle_gamma   90.00
#
_symmetry.space_group_name_H-M   'P 1'
#
loop_
_entity.id
_entity.type
_entity.pdbx_description
1 polymer ?
#
loop_
_entity_poly.entity_id
_entity_poly.type
_entity_poly.pdbx_seq_one_letter_code
_entity_poly.pdbx_strand_id
1 'polypeptide(L)'
;MKVMPEEHLEEMKNELRSILEGTGGSLHIEEFLYLQKFVQGRGDLIETMLLMAHHVQLEILVAIKTGIQAFLHPSVTIPQSRLVEVFLYKRCRNIACQSALPAENCRCNVFV
;
A
#
# COMPACT_ATOMS: atom_id res chain seq x y z
N MET A 1 -3.89 -20.53 -10.01
CA MET A 1 -3.28 -19.64 -9.00
C MET A 1 -3.18 -20.41 -7.70
N LYS A 2 -1.99 -20.54 -7.10
CA LYS A 2 -1.88 -21.04 -5.72
C LYS A 2 -2.58 -20.00 -4.84
N VAL A 3 -3.72 -20.36 -4.25
CA VAL A 3 -4.41 -19.53 -3.28
C VAL A 3 -3.56 -19.54 -2.02
N MET A 4 -2.97 -18.39 -1.68
CA MET A 4 -2.29 -18.24 -0.40
C MET A 4 -3.36 -18.21 0.69
N PRO A 5 -3.22 -18.97 1.80
CA PRO A 5 -4.24 -18.99 2.84
C PRO A 5 -4.43 -17.59 3.44
N GLU A 6 -5.68 -17.22 3.74
CA GLU A 6 -6.02 -15.92 4.32
C GLU A 6 -5.31 -15.65 5.65
N GLU A 7 -5.05 -16.70 6.43
CA GLU A 7 -4.27 -16.63 7.67
C GLU A 7 -2.87 -16.06 7.43
N HIS A 8 -2.19 -16.52 6.38
CA HIS A 8 -0.84 -16.06 6.06
C HIS A 8 -0.86 -14.60 5.57
N LEU A 9 -1.93 -14.20 4.89
CA LEU A 9 -2.12 -12.80 4.48
C LEU A 9 -2.28 -11.88 5.69
N GLU A 10 -3.04 -12.29 6.70
CA GLU A 10 -3.24 -11.48 7.90
C GLU A 10 -1.98 -11.43 8.79
N GLU A 11 -1.24 -12.53 8.89
CA GLU A 11 0.10 -12.54 9.52
C GLU A 11 1.04 -11.54 8.84
N MET A 12 1.12 -11.55 7.51
CA MET A 12 1.91 -10.59 6.74
C MET A 12 1.46 -9.14 6.98
N LYS A 13 0.14 -8.87 7.07
CA LYS A 13 -0.36 -7.53 7.41
C LYS A 13 0.12 -7.10 8.80
N ASN A 14 0.03 -7.98 9.79
CA ASN A 14 0.43 -7.69 11.16
C ASN A 14 1.93 -7.41 11.28
N GLU A 15 2.76 -8.21 10.62
CA GLU A 15 4.20 -7.98 10.60
C GLU A 15 4.55 -6.65 9.94
N LEU A 16 3.93 -6.35 8.80
CA LEU A 16 4.12 -5.08 8.10
C LEU A 16 3.66 -3.88 8.94
N ARG A 17 2.56 -4.01 9.70
CA ARG A 17 2.10 -2.97 10.64
C ARG A 17 3.17 -2.70 11.71
N SER A 18 3.73 -3.75 12.33
CA SER A 18 4.80 -3.62 13.34
C SER A 18 6.06 -2.94 12.79
N ILE A 19 6.45 -3.26 11.56
CA ILE A 19 7.60 -2.61 10.90
C ILE A 19 7.33 -1.12 10.67
N LEU A 20 6.12 -0.78 10.19
CA LEU A 20 5.71 0.62 9.96
C LEU A 20 5.53 1.42 11.25
N GLU A 21 5.17 0.78 12.36
CA GLU A 21 5.11 1.38 13.70
C GLU A 21 6.50 1.70 14.27
N GLY A 22 7.57 1.21 13.64
CA GLY A 22 8.95 1.41 14.08
C GLY A 22 9.33 0.57 15.29
N THR A 23 8.47 -0.36 15.71
CA THR A 23 8.72 -1.28 16.84
C THR A 23 9.68 -2.41 16.49
N GLY A 24 9.98 -2.61 15.21
CA GLY A 24 10.94 -3.61 14.71
C GLY A 24 12.42 -3.23 14.86
N GLY A 25 12.78 -2.02 15.29
CA GLY A 25 14.18 -1.58 15.37
C GLY A 25 14.78 -1.14 14.03
N SER A 26 16.03 -0.66 14.04
CA SER A 26 16.64 0.03 12.89
C SER A 26 16.86 -0.85 11.66
N LEU A 27 17.14 -2.14 11.85
CA LEU A 27 17.37 -3.09 10.75
C LEU A 27 16.10 -3.31 9.90
N HIS A 28 14.95 -3.50 10.56
CA HIS A 28 13.67 -3.71 9.88
C HIS A 28 13.21 -2.49 9.07
N ILE A 29 13.56 -1.28 9.52
CA ILE A 29 13.28 -0.03 8.79
C ILE A 29 14.09 0.02 7.49
N GLU A 30 15.37 -0.36 7.52
CA GLU A 30 16.21 -0.38 6.31
C GLU A 30 15.74 -1.41 5.28
N GLU A 31 15.42 -2.63 5.74
CA GLU A 31 14.84 -3.68 4.89
C GLU A 31 13.51 -3.24 4.29
N PHE A 32 12.65 -2.58 5.07
CA PHE A 32 11.40 -2.03 4.56
C PHE A 32 11.62 -0.96 3.50
N LEU A 33 12.57 -0.03 3.70
CA LEU A 33 12.90 0.99 2.71
C LEU A 33 13.43 0.37 1.41
N TYR A 34 14.20 -0.72 1.50
CA TYR A 34 14.64 -1.48 0.33
C TYR A 34 13.45 -2.12 -0.40
N LEU A 35 12.56 -2.79 0.34
CA LEU A 35 11.34 -3.39 -0.21
C LEU A 35 10.43 -2.35 -0.85
N GLN A 36 10.25 -1.19 -0.21
CA GLN A 36 9.47 -0.08 -0.74
C GLN A 36 10.04 0.43 -2.07
N LYS A 37 11.36 0.65 -2.15
CA LYS A 37 12.03 1.04 -3.41
C LYS A 37 11.84 -0.01 -4.50
N PHE A 38 11.93 -1.29 -4.15
CA PHE A 38 11.72 -2.38 -5.08
C PHE A 38 10.29 -2.38 -5.66
N VAL A 39 9.27 -2.22 -4.81
CA VAL A 39 7.86 -2.13 -5.25
C VAL A 39 7.60 -0.86 -6.06
N GLN A 40 8.22 0.27 -5.71
CA GLN A 40 8.10 1.51 -6.47
C GLN A 40 8.72 1.39 -7.87
N GLY A 41 9.79 0.61 -8.03
CA GLY A 41 10.46 0.37 -9.31
C GLY A 41 9.75 -0.64 -10.24
N ARG A 42 8.70 -1.34 -9.75
CA ARG A 42 7.96 -2.33 -10.54
C ARG A 42 6.97 -1.68 -11.52
N GLY A 43 7.46 -1.40 -12.72
CA GLY A 43 6.65 -0.89 -13.84
C GLY A 43 5.83 -1.96 -14.59
N ASP A 44 6.09 -3.25 -14.32
CA ASP A 44 5.35 -4.40 -14.84
C ASP A 44 3.93 -4.53 -14.26
N LEU A 45 3.68 -3.89 -13.12
CA LEU A 45 2.39 -3.90 -12.43
C LEU A 45 1.39 -2.94 -13.05
N ILE A 46 0.66 -3.43 -14.05
CA ILE A 46 -0.38 -2.69 -14.77
C ILE A 46 -1.77 -2.81 -14.12
N GLU A 47 -2.64 -1.85 -14.42
CA GLU A 47 -3.99 -1.72 -13.87
C GLU A 47 -4.81 -3.01 -13.93
N THR A 48 -4.82 -3.69 -15.07
CA THR A 48 -5.58 -4.93 -15.28
C THR A 48 -5.11 -6.06 -14.37
N MET A 49 -3.80 -6.17 -14.12
CA MET A 49 -3.25 -7.16 -13.19
C MET A 49 -3.63 -6.86 -11.75
N LEU A 50 -3.60 -5.59 -11.34
CA LEU A 50 -3.94 -5.16 -9.99
C LEU A 50 -5.45 -5.31 -9.69
N LEU A 51 -6.30 -5.11 -10.70
CA LEU A 51 -7.74 -5.35 -10.60
C LEU A 51 -8.11 -6.84 -10.51
N MET A 52 -7.21 -7.74 -10.92
CA MET A 52 -7.39 -9.19 -10.77
C MET A 52 -6.74 -9.73 -9.49
N ALA A 53 -5.93 -8.93 -8.79
CA ALA A 53 -5.25 -9.33 -7.57
C ALA A 53 -6.24 -9.53 -6.42
N HIS A 54 -5.84 -10.36 -5.45
CA HIS A 54 -6.60 -10.51 -4.22
C HIS A 54 -6.61 -9.18 -3.44
N HIS A 55 -7.75 -8.81 -2.87
CA HIS A 55 -7.95 -7.50 -2.22
C HIS A 55 -6.91 -7.23 -1.12
N VAL A 56 -6.67 -8.20 -0.23
CA VAL A 56 -5.67 -8.07 0.84
C VAL A 56 -4.23 -7.94 0.31
N GLN A 57 -3.90 -8.65 -0.78
CA GLN A 57 -2.57 -8.53 -1.39
C GLN A 57 -2.36 -7.11 -1.94
N LEU A 58 -3.41 -6.52 -2.50
CA LEU A 58 -3.37 -5.15 -3.00
C LEU A 58 -3.23 -4.14 -1.86
N GLU A 59 -3.92 -4.33 -0.72
CA GLU A 59 -3.73 -3.50 0.47
C GLU A 59 -2.28 -3.52 0.96
N ILE A 60 -1.66 -4.71 1.03
CA ILE A 60 -0.25 -4.88 1.39
C ILE A 60 0.66 -4.13 0.42
N LEU A 61 0.45 -4.31 -0.89
CA LEU A 61 1.25 -3.63 -1.93
C LEU A 61 1.12 -2.10 -1.86
N VAL A 62 -0.08 -1.58 -1.64
CA VAL A 62 -0.33 -0.14 -1.48
C VAL A 62 0.35 0.39 -0.21
N ALA A 63 0.22 -0.32 0.92
CA ALA A 63 0.87 0.05 2.17
C ALA A 63 2.40 0.12 2.03
N ILE A 64 3.02 -0.88 1.40
CA ILE A 64 4.46 -0.90 1.12
C ILE A 64 4.84 0.28 0.22
N LYS A 65 4.16 0.44 -0.92
CA LYS A 65 4.50 1.47 -1.90
C LYS A 65 4.40 2.89 -1.33
N THR A 66 3.38 3.13 -0.50
CA THR A 66 3.09 4.45 0.07
C THR A 66 3.77 4.72 1.41
N GLY A 67 4.14 3.67 2.15
CA GLY A 67 4.64 3.75 3.53
C GLY A 67 3.54 4.05 4.56
N ILE A 68 2.27 3.84 4.22
CA ILE A 68 1.14 4.24 5.07
C ILE A 68 0.47 3.01 5.67
N GLN A 69 0.55 2.87 7.00
CA GLN A 69 -0.05 1.77 7.75
C GLN A 69 -1.58 1.76 7.69
N ALA A 70 -2.22 2.93 7.53
CA ALA A 70 -3.67 3.04 7.57
C ALA A 70 -4.38 2.19 6.49
N PHE A 71 -3.71 1.87 5.38
CA PHE A 71 -4.22 0.94 4.36
C PHE A 71 -4.37 -0.50 4.86
N LEU A 72 -3.65 -0.86 5.93
CA LEU A 72 -3.74 -2.17 6.55
C LEU A 72 -4.79 -2.20 7.65
N HIS A 73 -5.29 -1.06 8.14
CA HIS A 73 -6.09 -1.05 9.37
C HIS A 73 -7.47 -1.72 9.16
N PRO A 74 -7.93 -2.62 10.07
CA PRO A 74 -9.18 -3.37 9.88
C PRO A 74 -10.45 -2.50 9.74
N SER A 75 -10.44 -1.30 10.32
CA SER A 75 -11.56 -0.35 10.18
C SER A 75 -11.57 0.45 8.87
N VAL A 76 -10.51 0.30 8.06
CA VAL A 76 -10.35 1.03 6.81
C VAL A 76 -10.62 0.05 5.67
N THR A 77 -11.82 0.13 5.11
CA THR A 77 -12.19 -0.67 3.93
C THR A 77 -12.19 0.24 2.70
N ILE A 78 -11.23 0.02 1.80
CA ILE A 78 -11.11 0.79 0.56
C ILE A 78 -11.48 -0.10 -0.63
N PRO A 79 -12.31 0.40 -1.58
CA PRO A 79 -12.63 -0.34 -2.78
C PRO A 79 -11.38 -0.69 -3.59
N GLN A 80 -11.38 -1.88 -4.20
CA GLN A 80 -10.24 -2.35 -4.99
C GLN A 80 -9.81 -1.36 -6.07
N SER A 81 -10.76 -0.77 -6.81
CA SER A 81 -10.47 0.25 -7.82
C SER A 81 -9.72 1.46 -7.25
N ARG A 82 -10.08 1.91 -6.04
CA ARG A 82 -9.40 3.01 -5.35
C ARG A 82 -7.98 2.64 -4.93
N LEU A 83 -7.77 1.43 -4.44
CA LEU A 83 -6.43 0.92 -4.12
C LEU A 83 -5.55 0.87 -5.37
N VAL A 84 -6.08 0.41 -6.51
CA VAL A 84 -5.36 0.41 -7.79
C VAL A 84 -5.01 1.82 -8.24
N GLU A 85 -5.95 2.77 -8.16
CA GLU A 85 -5.70 4.17 -8.51
C GLU A 85 -4.63 4.81 -7.61
N VAL A 86 -4.63 4.52 -6.30
CA VAL A 86 -3.59 4.97 -5.37
C VAL A 86 -2.24 4.33 -5.73
N PHE A 87 -2.22 3.03 -6.01
CA PHE A 87 -1.00 2.32 -6.41
C PHE A 87 -0.40 2.93 -7.68
N LEU A 88 -1.22 3.30 -8.66
CA LEU A 88 -0.79 3.88 -9.94
C LEU A 88 -0.58 5.40 -9.89
N TYR A 89 -0.59 6.02 -8.70
CA TYR A 89 -0.49 7.48 -8.53
C TYR A 89 -1.57 8.29 -9.29
N LYS A 90 -2.71 7.67 -9.60
CA LYS A 90 -3.90 8.31 -10.18
C LYS A 90 -4.85 8.88 -9.11
N ARG A 91 -4.61 8.59 -7.83
CA ARG A 91 -5.37 9.12 -6.69
C ARG A 91 -4.46 9.42 -5.50
N CYS A 92 -4.83 10.42 -4.70
CA CYS A 92 -4.10 10.80 -3.51
C CYS A 92 -4.05 9.65 -2.49
N ARG A 93 -2.85 9.36 -1.99
CA ARG A 93 -2.59 8.34 -0.94
C ARG A 93 -3.16 8.72 0.44
N ASN A 94 -3.55 9.98 0.65
CA ASN A 94 -4.24 10.37 1.87
C ASN A 94 -5.71 9.90 1.79
N ILE A 95 -6.07 8.98 2.68
CA ILE A 95 -7.37 8.30 2.73
C ILE A 95 -8.54 9.27 2.98
N ALA A 96 -8.29 10.42 3.62
CA ALA A 96 -9.29 11.48 3.80
C ALA A 96 -9.43 12.41 2.58
N CYS A 97 -8.37 12.57 1.79
CA CYS A 97 -8.38 13.45 0.62
C CYS A 97 -9.03 12.78 -0.59
N GLN A 98 -8.57 11.57 -0.93
CA GLN A 98 -9.04 10.77 -2.07
C GLN A 98 -9.13 11.51 -3.42
N SER A 99 -8.53 12.68 -3.64
CA SER A 99 -8.63 13.39 -4.93
C SER A 99 -7.96 12.60 -6.06
N ALA A 100 -8.57 12.60 -7.26
CA ALA A 100 -7.92 12.09 -8.46
C ALA A 100 -6.70 12.95 -8.81
N LEU A 101 -5.59 12.34 -9.18
CA LEU A 101 -4.34 13.04 -9.53
C LEU A 101 -4.15 13.06 -11.06
N PRO A 102 -3.60 14.15 -11.62
CA PRO A 102 -3.14 15.37 -10.94
C PRO A 102 -4.32 16.27 -10.55
N ALA A 103 -4.53 16.49 -9.24
CA ALA A 103 -5.48 17.47 -8.73
C ALA A 103 -4.69 18.73 -8.37
N GLU A 104 -4.98 19.83 -9.06
CA GLU A 104 -4.36 21.15 -8.85
C GLU A 104 -4.41 21.59 -7.36
N ASN A 105 -5.41 21.12 -6.61
CA ASN A 105 -5.62 21.47 -5.20
C ASN A 105 -5.21 20.37 -4.19
N CYS A 106 -4.61 19.26 -4.62
CA CYS A 106 -4.19 18.22 -3.68
C CYS A 106 -2.86 18.60 -2.99
N ARG A 107 -2.95 19.19 -1.79
CA ARG A 107 -1.78 19.61 -0.98
C ARG A 107 -1.22 18.54 -0.04
N CYS A 108 -1.65 17.29 -0.16
CA CYS A 108 -1.19 16.21 0.72
C CYS A 108 0.28 15.79 0.50
N ASN A 109 0.95 16.35 -0.53
CA ASN A 109 2.37 16.08 -0.81
C ASN A 109 3.35 16.85 0.11
N VAL A 110 2.84 17.69 1.01
CA VAL A 110 3.66 18.61 1.84
C VAL A 110 4.09 17.99 3.18
N PHE A 111 3.58 16.81 3.54
CA PHE A 111 3.96 16.11 4.77
C PHE A 111 4.72 14.83 4.43
N VAL A 112 6.04 14.96 4.24
CA VAL A 112 7.06 13.91 4.38
C VAL A 112 8.11 14.44 5.33
#